data_AF-A0A355FVD7-F1
#
_entry.id   AF-A0A355FVD7-F1
#
_cell.length_a   1.000
_cell.length_b   1.000
_cell.length_c   1.000
_cell.angle_alpha   90.00
_cell.angle_beta   90.00
_cell.angle_gamma   90.00
#
_symmetry.space_group_name_H-M   'P 1'
#
loop_
_entity.id
_entity.type
_entity.pdbx_description
1 polymer ?
#
loop_
_entity_poly.entity_id
_entity_poly.type
_entity_poly.pdbx_seq_one_letter_code
_entity_poly.pdbx_strand_id
1 'polypeptide(L)'
;MSGVIDSWNLGCSGWNHGTDVESFESILSIGNGRFGQRANFEEGFSGTSLRGSYLGGVYYPDKTKVGWWKNGYPEFFAKVLNSTNWIDIGVKVNGEVLDLYTAKSVDHFEWGMNMKEGVLRREFKLTMSNGSGVAVRAERFCSMAQPELGCLRYAIQAANCSVEVSSALDAAVKNEDSNWDDQFWSISAVESKGEGLASIEASTQKSDFGVCFSMWTGATIASNQGEFQRLLSGTSFKSDFKTGYVYAHDLKKGEWLEVEKYVGITTTVRHP
;
A
#
# COMPACT_ATOMS: atom_id res chain seq x y z
N MET A 1 -15.33 -17.08 -7.75
CA MET A 1 -14.78 -17.84 -8.89
C MET A 1 -13.73 -16.97 -9.56
N SER A 2 -12.49 -17.45 -9.69
CA SER A 2 -11.41 -16.75 -10.38
C SER A 2 -11.53 -16.98 -11.88
N GLY A 3 -11.27 -15.95 -12.70
CA GLY A 3 -11.38 -16.04 -14.15
C GLY A 3 -10.91 -14.78 -14.86
N VAL A 4 -10.52 -14.92 -16.12
CA VAL A 4 -10.27 -13.79 -17.03
C VAL A 4 -11.58 -13.01 -17.18
N ILE A 5 -11.60 -11.75 -16.74
CA ILE A 5 -12.79 -10.89 -16.82
C ILE A 5 -12.99 -10.44 -18.29
N ASP A 6 -11.88 -10.19 -18.97
CA ASP A 6 -11.72 -9.91 -20.41
C ASP A 6 -10.25 -10.24 -20.77
N SER A 7 -9.93 -10.44 -22.05
CA SER A 7 -8.59 -10.72 -22.59
C SER A 7 -7.42 -9.92 -22.00
N TRP A 8 -7.66 -8.69 -21.53
CA TRP A 8 -6.67 -7.81 -20.88
C TRP A 8 -6.89 -7.58 -19.39
N ASN A 9 -7.89 -8.21 -18.77
CA ASN A 9 -8.25 -8.01 -17.37
C ASN A 9 -8.20 -9.34 -16.61
N LEU A 10 -7.24 -9.44 -15.69
CA LEU A 10 -7.09 -10.55 -14.76
C LEU A 10 -7.58 -10.14 -13.38
N GLY A 11 -8.41 -10.95 -12.73
CA GLY A 11 -8.89 -10.61 -11.40
C GLY A 11 -9.84 -11.62 -10.80
N CYS A 12 -10.53 -11.18 -9.75
CA CYS A 12 -11.62 -11.90 -9.13
C CYS A 12 -12.80 -10.98 -8.85
N SER A 13 -13.98 -11.58 -8.92
CA SER A 13 -15.25 -10.98 -8.54
C SER A 13 -15.88 -11.80 -7.43
N GLY A 14 -16.48 -11.11 -6.46
CA GLY A 14 -17.08 -11.69 -5.27
C GLY A 14 -16.08 -11.90 -4.12
N TRP A 15 -16.58 -11.73 -2.91
CA TRP A 15 -15.79 -11.88 -1.70
C TRP A 15 -15.90 -13.31 -1.14
N ASN A 16 -14.76 -14.01 -1.01
CA ASN A 16 -14.69 -15.37 -0.48
C ASN A 16 -14.06 -15.40 0.93
N HIS A 17 -14.47 -14.48 1.80
CA HIS A 17 -14.03 -14.37 3.20
C HIS A 17 -12.50 -14.41 3.39
N GLY A 18 -11.75 -13.80 2.46
CA GLY A 18 -10.30 -13.66 2.58
C GLY A 18 -9.46 -14.91 2.26
N THR A 19 -10.08 -16.05 1.92
CA THR A 19 -9.37 -17.33 1.75
C THR A 19 -8.28 -17.34 0.67
N ASP A 20 -8.47 -16.58 -0.41
CA ASP A 20 -7.54 -16.55 -1.54
C ASP A 20 -6.68 -15.28 -1.61
N VAL A 21 -6.74 -14.41 -0.58
CA VAL A 21 -6.14 -13.05 -0.65
C VAL A 21 -4.64 -13.12 -0.93
N GLU A 22 -3.88 -13.91 -0.18
CA GLU A 22 -2.42 -14.03 -0.38
C GLU A 22 -2.04 -14.55 -1.78
N SER A 23 -2.87 -15.40 -2.37
CA SER A 23 -2.66 -15.89 -3.74
C SER A 23 -2.87 -14.76 -4.76
N PHE A 24 -3.96 -13.99 -4.62
CA PHE A 24 -4.22 -12.86 -5.49
C PHE A 24 -3.25 -11.69 -5.29
N GLU A 25 -2.74 -11.50 -4.07
CA GLU A 25 -1.66 -10.54 -3.81
C GLU A 25 -0.43 -10.84 -4.67
N SER A 26 -0.16 -12.13 -4.90
CA SER A 26 0.92 -12.59 -5.79
C SER A 26 0.54 -12.39 -7.27
N ILE A 27 -0.61 -12.94 -7.69
CA ILE A 27 -1.05 -12.97 -9.10
C ILE A 27 -1.26 -11.56 -9.67
N LEU A 28 -1.76 -10.63 -8.86
CA LEU A 28 -2.09 -9.26 -9.28
C LEU A 28 -0.97 -8.25 -8.95
N SER A 29 0.21 -8.72 -8.55
CA SER A 29 1.37 -7.85 -8.25
C SER A 29 1.70 -6.93 -9.41
N ILE A 30 2.07 -5.69 -9.09
CA ILE A 30 2.50 -4.67 -10.05
C ILE A 30 3.97 -4.34 -9.88
N GLY A 31 4.63 -3.90 -10.95
CA GLY A 31 6.02 -3.47 -10.92
C GLY A 31 6.49 -2.92 -12.25
N ASN A 32 7.58 -2.17 -12.22
CA ASN A 32 8.18 -1.52 -13.39
C ASN A 32 9.67 -1.88 -13.59
N GLY A 33 10.14 -2.93 -12.91
CA GLY A 33 11.54 -3.34 -12.89
C GLY A 33 12.44 -2.51 -11.95
N ARG A 34 12.01 -1.30 -11.55
CA ARG A 34 12.69 -0.48 -10.54
C ARG A 34 12.24 -0.84 -9.13
N PHE A 35 10.93 -1.00 -8.96
CA PHE A 35 10.32 -1.52 -7.74
C PHE A 35 9.08 -2.35 -8.10
N GLY A 36 8.63 -3.16 -7.14
CA GLY A 36 7.44 -3.99 -7.24
C GLY A 36 6.63 -3.95 -5.95
N GLN A 37 5.33 -4.14 -6.08
CA GLN A 37 4.37 -4.09 -4.99
C GLN A 37 3.42 -5.27 -5.16
N ARG A 38 3.35 -6.14 -4.15
CA ARG A 38 2.29 -7.14 -4.06
C ARG A 38 0.95 -6.44 -4.07
N ALA A 39 -0.10 -7.10 -4.56
CA ALA A 39 -1.42 -6.51 -4.65
C ALA A 39 -2.15 -6.39 -3.28
N ASN A 40 -1.40 -6.20 -2.18
CA ASN A 40 -1.92 -5.95 -0.84
C ASN A 40 -2.97 -4.83 -0.85
N PHE A 41 -3.95 -4.90 0.05
CA PHE A 41 -4.89 -3.80 0.23
C PHE A 41 -4.18 -2.58 0.82
N GLU A 42 -4.59 -1.40 0.37
CA GLU A 42 -4.06 -0.12 0.86
C GLU A 42 -4.46 0.12 2.31
N GLU A 43 -5.70 -0.21 2.65
CA GLU A 43 -6.29 -0.16 3.99
C GLU A 43 -6.03 -1.39 4.85
N GLY A 44 -6.46 -1.30 6.11
CA GLY A 44 -6.34 -2.39 7.07
C GLY A 44 -7.01 -3.67 6.58
N PHE A 45 -6.29 -4.78 6.71
CA PHE A 45 -6.80 -6.11 6.46
C PHE A 45 -6.30 -7.06 7.55
N SER A 46 -7.22 -7.60 8.36
CA SER A 46 -6.84 -8.45 9.50
C SER A 46 -6.81 -9.95 9.17
N GLY A 47 -7.18 -10.33 7.95
CA GLY A 47 -7.07 -11.70 7.46
C GLY A 47 -5.64 -12.08 7.06
N THR A 48 -5.46 -13.30 6.53
CA THR A 48 -4.16 -13.78 6.04
C THR A 48 -3.70 -13.00 4.82
N SER A 49 -2.51 -12.42 4.91
CA SER A 49 -1.90 -11.56 3.88
C SER A 49 -0.38 -11.61 4.02
N LEU A 50 0.32 -11.51 2.88
CA LEU A 50 1.77 -11.36 2.81
C LEU A 50 2.09 -9.96 2.29
N ARG A 51 2.38 -9.02 3.20
CA ARG A 51 2.77 -7.65 2.82
C ARG A 51 4.13 -7.63 2.15
N GLY A 52 4.24 -7.02 0.97
CA GLY A 52 5.51 -6.98 0.24
C GLY A 52 5.63 -5.81 -0.74
N SER A 53 6.61 -4.94 -0.49
CA SER A 53 7.15 -3.96 -1.43
C SER A 53 8.64 -4.26 -1.64
N TYR A 54 9.13 -4.25 -2.87
CA TYR A 54 10.50 -4.68 -3.17
C TYR A 54 11.21 -3.69 -4.09
N LEU A 55 12.50 -3.47 -3.84
CA LEU A 55 13.33 -2.53 -4.61
C LEU A 55 14.37 -3.28 -5.44
N GLY A 56 14.42 -3.00 -6.74
CA GLY A 56 15.34 -3.64 -7.68
C GLY A 56 16.80 -3.37 -7.32
N GLY A 57 17.56 -4.44 -7.06
CA GLY A 57 18.98 -4.37 -6.73
C GLY A 57 19.31 -4.09 -5.26
N VAL A 58 18.31 -3.88 -4.40
CA VAL A 58 18.51 -3.71 -2.96
C VAL A 58 18.31 -5.05 -2.28
N TYR A 59 19.37 -5.58 -1.69
CA TYR A 59 19.37 -6.89 -1.04
C TYR A 59 20.10 -6.86 0.30
N TYR A 60 19.87 -7.89 1.10
CA TYR A 60 20.55 -8.12 2.37
C TYR A 60 21.28 -9.46 2.36
N PRO A 61 22.57 -9.51 2.73
CA PRO A 61 23.32 -10.76 2.88
C PRO A 61 22.92 -11.43 4.21
N ASP A 62 21.85 -12.22 4.20
CA ASP A 62 21.38 -12.93 5.39
C ASP A 62 22.27 -14.14 5.67
N LYS A 63 22.75 -14.28 6.91
CA LYS A 63 23.75 -15.31 7.25
C LYS A 63 23.17 -16.70 7.03
N THR A 64 23.93 -17.54 6.32
CA THR A 64 23.51 -18.90 6.00
C THR A 64 23.15 -19.68 7.26
N LYS A 65 21.93 -20.23 7.28
CA LYS A 65 21.40 -21.09 8.34
C LYS A 65 21.15 -22.48 7.76
N VAL A 66 21.93 -23.46 8.20
CA VAL A 66 21.88 -24.85 7.73
C VAL A 66 21.97 -25.81 8.91
N GLY A 67 21.43 -27.02 8.76
CA GLY A 67 21.54 -28.04 9.81
C GLY A 67 22.98 -28.51 10.06
N TRP A 68 23.75 -28.72 8.99
CA TRP A 68 25.16 -29.14 9.06
C TRP A 68 25.97 -28.43 7.96
N TRP A 69 27.11 -27.85 8.34
CA TRP A 69 27.97 -27.14 7.39
C TRP A 69 28.69 -28.10 6.44
N LYS A 70 28.88 -27.68 5.18
CA LYS A 70 29.65 -28.42 4.17
C LYS A 70 30.61 -27.49 3.45
N ASN A 71 31.75 -28.05 3.02
CA ASN A 71 32.71 -27.30 2.20
C ASN A 71 32.05 -26.82 0.91
N GLY A 72 32.17 -25.52 0.62
CA GLY A 72 31.55 -24.88 -0.54
C GLY A 72 30.20 -24.22 -0.28
N TYR A 73 29.65 -24.28 0.94
CA TYR A 73 28.45 -23.49 1.26
C TYR A 73 28.74 -21.99 1.27
N PRO A 74 27.82 -21.18 0.73
CA PRO A 74 27.98 -19.73 0.74
C PRO A 74 27.85 -19.19 2.17
N GLU A 75 28.57 -18.11 2.45
CA GLU A 75 28.54 -17.46 3.77
C GLU A 75 27.18 -16.79 4.08
N PHE A 76 26.48 -16.35 3.03
CA PHE A 76 25.17 -15.73 3.12
C PHE A 76 24.24 -16.13 1.98
N PHE A 77 22.95 -15.92 2.20
CA PHE A 77 21.89 -15.97 1.21
C PHE A 77 21.38 -14.56 0.97
N ALA A 78 21.56 -14.04 -0.24
CA ALA A 78 21.08 -12.71 -0.59
C ALA A 78 19.55 -12.73 -0.71
N LYS A 79 18.88 -11.88 0.06
CA LYS A 79 17.41 -11.71 0.04
C LYS A 79 17.05 -10.32 -0.40
N VAL A 80 16.06 -10.20 -1.30
CA VAL A 80 15.43 -8.91 -1.58
C VAL A 80 14.54 -8.58 -0.40
N LEU A 81 14.67 -7.36 0.12
CA LEU A 81 14.00 -6.95 1.34
C LEU A 81 12.60 -6.40 1.04
N ASN A 82 11.65 -6.73 1.92
CA ASN A 82 10.44 -5.93 2.08
C ASN A 82 10.86 -4.51 2.48
N SER A 83 10.50 -3.51 1.67
CA SER A 83 10.81 -2.10 1.85
C SER A 83 9.66 -1.36 2.54
N THR A 84 9.85 -0.07 2.84
CA THR A 84 8.79 0.85 3.29
C THR A 84 7.50 0.64 2.52
N ASN A 85 6.38 0.49 3.25
CA ASN A 85 5.04 0.42 2.66
C ASN A 85 4.65 1.81 2.15
N TRP A 86 4.69 1.98 0.83
CA TRP A 86 4.33 3.22 0.18
C TRP A 86 2.84 3.33 -0.14
N ILE A 87 2.09 2.24 -0.10
CA ILE A 87 0.64 2.21 -0.40
C ILE A 87 -0.25 2.40 0.84
N ASP A 88 0.33 2.66 2.01
CA ASP A 88 -0.41 2.75 3.27
C ASP A 88 -1.51 3.82 3.22
N ILE A 89 -2.74 3.37 3.40
CA ILE A 89 -3.93 4.19 3.61
C ILE A 89 -4.61 3.70 4.90
N GLY A 90 -4.88 4.58 5.87
CA GLY A 90 -5.73 4.24 7.00
C GLY A 90 -7.13 4.77 6.78
N VAL A 91 -8.16 3.99 7.13
CA VAL A 91 -9.54 4.46 6.98
C VAL A 91 -10.31 4.19 8.26
N LYS A 92 -11.02 5.21 8.74
CA LYS A 92 -12.01 5.08 9.80
C LYS A 92 -13.33 5.68 9.38
N VAL A 93 -14.42 5.02 9.74
CA VAL A 93 -15.80 5.48 9.53
C VAL A 93 -16.53 5.46 10.87
N ASN A 94 -16.99 6.63 11.32
CA ASN A 94 -17.55 6.84 12.65
C ASN A 94 -16.62 6.28 13.77
N GLY A 95 -15.30 6.44 13.60
CA GLY A 95 -14.28 5.98 14.54
C GLY A 95 -13.89 4.50 14.43
N GLU A 96 -14.62 3.67 13.68
CA GLU A 96 -14.27 2.25 13.45
C GLU A 96 -13.33 2.10 12.26
N VAL A 97 -12.27 1.30 12.40
CA VAL A 97 -11.33 1.00 11.32
C VAL A 97 -12.02 0.17 10.23
N LEU A 98 -11.89 0.59 8.97
CA LEU A 98 -12.35 -0.21 7.84
C LEU A 98 -11.46 -1.44 7.68
N ASP A 99 -12.09 -2.61 7.71
CA ASP A 99 -11.44 -3.90 7.47
C ASP A 99 -12.41 -4.83 6.73
N LEU A 100 -12.04 -5.19 5.50
CA LEU A 100 -12.87 -6.04 4.64
C LEU A 100 -13.05 -7.44 5.22
N TYR A 101 -12.09 -7.93 6.01
CA TYR A 101 -12.13 -9.27 6.59
C TYR A 101 -13.22 -9.41 7.66
N THR A 102 -13.38 -8.39 8.50
CA THR A 102 -14.30 -8.36 9.64
C THR A 102 -15.63 -7.67 9.33
N ALA A 103 -15.86 -7.27 8.08
CA ALA A 103 -17.10 -6.66 7.64
C ALA A 103 -18.31 -7.57 7.90
N LYS A 104 -19.44 -6.96 8.29
CA LYS A 104 -20.69 -7.66 8.57
C LYS A 104 -21.27 -8.32 7.31
N SER A 105 -21.20 -7.63 6.18
CA SER A 105 -21.57 -8.17 4.86
C SER A 105 -20.77 -7.47 3.77
N VAL A 106 -20.50 -8.18 2.68
CA VAL A 106 -19.86 -7.63 1.48
C VAL A 106 -20.80 -7.86 0.32
N ASP A 107 -21.38 -6.78 -0.21
CA ASP A 107 -22.40 -6.81 -1.26
C ASP A 107 -21.79 -6.81 -2.66
N HIS A 108 -20.58 -6.28 -2.78
CA HIS A 108 -19.82 -6.21 -4.02
C HIS A 108 -18.32 -6.25 -3.73
N PHE A 109 -17.58 -6.97 -4.56
CA PHE A 109 -16.12 -7.00 -4.52
C PHE A 109 -15.59 -7.34 -5.91
N GLU A 110 -14.69 -6.51 -6.41
CA GLU A 110 -13.92 -6.72 -7.61
C GLU A 110 -12.48 -6.31 -7.36
N TRP A 111 -11.54 -7.14 -7.78
CA TRP A 111 -10.12 -6.87 -7.64
C TRP A 111 -9.39 -7.44 -8.85
N GLY A 112 -8.69 -6.59 -9.59
CA GLY A 112 -8.08 -7.02 -10.82
C GLY A 112 -7.09 -6.03 -11.41
N MET A 113 -6.28 -6.53 -12.34
CA MET A 113 -5.26 -5.80 -13.06
C MET A 113 -5.66 -5.69 -14.53
N ASN A 114 -5.72 -4.46 -15.02
CA ASN A 114 -5.73 -4.20 -16.46
C ASN A 114 -4.29 -4.34 -16.97
N MET A 115 -4.01 -5.46 -17.64
CA MET A 115 -2.69 -5.82 -18.16
C MET A 115 -2.26 -4.94 -19.34
N LYS A 116 -3.21 -4.30 -20.03
CA LYS A 116 -2.90 -3.41 -21.16
C LYS A 116 -2.38 -2.06 -20.67
N GLU A 117 -2.97 -1.55 -19.60
CA GLU A 117 -2.61 -0.25 -19.01
C GLU A 117 -1.60 -0.38 -17.85
N GLY A 118 -1.47 -1.57 -17.26
CA GLY A 118 -0.63 -1.80 -16.08
C GLY A 118 -1.22 -1.24 -14.78
N VAL A 119 -2.55 -1.13 -14.70
CA VAL A 119 -3.25 -0.53 -13.54
C VAL A 119 -3.96 -1.60 -12.73
N LEU A 120 -3.65 -1.67 -11.44
CA LEU A 120 -4.36 -2.46 -10.46
C LEU A 120 -5.58 -1.67 -9.96
N ARG A 121 -6.74 -2.30 -9.96
CA ARG A 121 -8.00 -1.72 -9.51
C ARG A 121 -8.67 -2.62 -8.48
N ARG A 122 -9.33 -2.00 -7.50
CA ARG A 122 -10.18 -2.70 -6.54
C ARG A 122 -11.39 -1.85 -6.22
N GLU A 123 -12.57 -2.46 -6.30
CA GLU A 123 -13.84 -1.83 -5.95
C GLU A 123 -14.61 -2.77 -5.01
N PHE A 124 -15.17 -2.24 -3.94
CA PHE A 124 -16.03 -3.04 -3.07
C PHE A 124 -17.10 -2.20 -2.39
N LYS A 125 -18.17 -2.88 -1.98
CA LYS A 125 -19.25 -2.33 -1.16
C LYS A 125 -19.52 -3.28 -0.02
N LEU A 126 -19.56 -2.75 1.19
CA LEU A 126 -19.74 -3.53 2.41
C LEU A 126 -20.56 -2.79 3.44
N THR A 127 -21.04 -3.56 4.42
CA THR A 127 -21.55 -3.04 5.69
C THR A 127 -20.54 -3.34 6.80
N MET A 128 -20.06 -2.31 7.48
CA MET A 128 -19.14 -2.41 8.60
C MET A 128 -19.80 -3.01 9.85
N SER A 129 -19.01 -3.32 10.89
CA SER A 129 -19.55 -3.89 12.14
C SER A 129 -20.44 -2.89 12.89
N ASN A 130 -20.09 -1.59 12.88
CA ASN A 130 -20.96 -0.51 13.36
C ASN A 130 -22.22 -0.26 12.50
N GLY A 131 -22.42 -1.01 11.41
CA GLY A 131 -23.59 -0.88 10.53
C GLY A 131 -23.47 0.21 9.45
N SER A 132 -22.34 0.92 9.36
CA SER A 132 -22.11 1.91 8.30
C SER A 132 -21.96 1.21 6.95
N GLY A 133 -22.69 1.69 5.94
CA GLY A 133 -22.52 1.25 4.55
C GLY A 133 -21.39 2.02 3.87
N VAL A 134 -20.43 1.29 3.30
CA VAL A 134 -19.21 1.84 2.70
C VAL A 134 -19.03 1.33 1.28
N ALA A 135 -18.62 2.23 0.38
CA ALA A 135 -18.11 1.88 -0.94
C ALA A 135 -16.69 2.42 -1.10
N VAL A 136 -15.79 1.62 -1.66
CA VAL A 136 -14.39 1.98 -1.88
C VAL A 136 -14.00 1.70 -3.32
N ARG A 137 -13.16 2.58 -3.87
CA ARG A 137 -12.47 2.40 -5.15
C ARG A 137 -11.00 2.74 -4.96
N ALA A 138 -10.12 1.82 -5.30
CA ALA A 138 -8.69 2.02 -5.27
C ALA A 138 -8.10 1.73 -6.65
N GLU A 139 -7.22 2.60 -7.13
CA GLU A 139 -6.46 2.41 -8.36
C GLU A 139 -5.00 2.77 -8.12
N ARG A 140 -4.08 1.90 -8.56
CA ARG A 140 -2.64 2.19 -8.46
C ARG A 140 -1.82 1.55 -9.56
N PHE A 141 -0.65 2.13 -9.79
CA PHE A 141 0.35 1.61 -10.73
C PHE A 141 1.78 2.04 -10.35
N CYS A 142 2.74 1.24 -10.79
CA CYS A 142 4.16 1.61 -10.81
C CYS A 142 4.46 2.23 -12.17
N SER A 143 4.82 3.51 -12.22
CA SER A 143 4.97 4.21 -13.51
C SER A 143 6.10 3.61 -14.34
N MET A 144 5.78 3.21 -15.57
CA MET A 144 6.77 2.77 -16.56
C MET A 144 7.49 3.95 -17.22
N ALA A 145 6.84 5.12 -17.29
CA ALA A 145 7.41 6.33 -17.88
C ALA A 145 8.34 7.09 -16.93
N GLN A 146 8.08 7.01 -15.63
CA GLN A 146 8.90 7.56 -14.57
C GLN A 146 9.21 6.43 -13.56
N PRO A 147 10.32 5.67 -13.74
CA PRO A 147 10.54 4.42 -13.01
C PRO A 147 10.60 4.55 -11.47
N GLU A 148 10.79 5.75 -10.96
CA GLU A 148 10.87 6.04 -9.52
C GLU A 148 9.52 6.47 -8.94
N LEU A 149 8.46 6.55 -9.75
CA LEU A 149 7.15 7.06 -9.33
C LEU A 149 6.14 5.91 -9.15
N GLY A 150 5.55 5.82 -7.95
CA GLY A 150 4.32 5.10 -7.66
C GLY A 150 3.13 6.05 -7.58
N CYS A 151 2.00 5.66 -8.14
CA CYS A 151 0.76 6.44 -8.14
C CYS A 151 -0.36 5.62 -7.49
N LEU A 152 -1.14 6.26 -6.63
CA LEU A 152 -2.29 5.67 -5.95
C LEU A 152 -3.42 6.71 -5.87
N ARG A 153 -4.63 6.28 -6.21
CA ARG A 153 -5.88 6.99 -5.93
C ARG A 153 -6.77 6.07 -5.09
N TYR A 154 -7.29 6.60 -3.98
CA TYR A 154 -8.18 5.90 -3.08
C TYR A 154 -9.41 6.76 -2.81
N ALA A 155 -10.59 6.26 -3.15
CA ALA A 155 -11.86 6.96 -2.97
C ALA A 155 -12.78 6.15 -2.07
N ILE A 156 -13.39 6.82 -1.09
CA ILE A 156 -14.38 6.24 -0.19
C ILE A 156 -15.67 7.04 -0.19
N GLN A 157 -16.78 6.34 -0.15
CA GLN A 157 -18.10 6.88 0.10
C GLN A 157 -18.72 6.18 1.31
N ALA A 158 -19.25 6.97 2.24
CA ALA A 158 -20.05 6.51 3.37
C ALA A 158 -21.14 7.55 3.65
N ALA A 159 -22.41 7.19 3.50
CA ALA A 159 -23.49 8.16 3.56
C ALA A 159 -23.76 8.64 5.00
N ASN A 160 -23.71 9.96 5.21
CA ASN A 160 -23.98 10.61 6.50
C ASN A 160 -23.09 10.07 7.63
N CYS A 161 -21.81 9.85 7.33
CA CYS A 161 -20.82 9.31 8.26
C CYS A 161 -19.62 10.25 8.37
N SER A 162 -19.00 10.29 9.55
CA SER A 162 -17.70 10.92 9.71
C SER A 162 -16.63 9.98 9.19
N VAL A 163 -15.79 10.43 8.26
CA VAL A 163 -14.75 9.63 7.62
C VAL A 163 -13.39 10.27 7.81
N GLU A 164 -12.43 9.47 8.27
CA GLU A 164 -11.01 9.83 8.32
C GLU A 164 -10.24 8.92 7.36
N VAL A 165 -9.50 9.52 6.43
CA VAL A 165 -8.56 8.80 5.56
C VAL A 165 -7.16 9.32 5.83
N SER A 166 -6.26 8.44 6.28
CA SER A 166 -4.84 8.73 6.39
C SER A 166 -4.08 8.20 5.18
N SER A 167 -3.09 8.95 4.69
CA SER A 167 -2.17 8.57 3.63
C SER A 167 -0.76 8.68 4.16
N ALA A 168 0.00 7.59 4.16
CA ALA A 168 1.25 7.53 4.92
C ALA A 168 2.38 6.74 4.25
N LEU A 169 3.61 7.02 4.64
CA LEU A 169 4.74 6.11 4.44
C LEU A 169 4.96 5.35 5.75
N ASP A 170 5.09 4.02 5.68
CA ASP A 170 5.24 3.17 6.85
C ASP A 170 6.45 2.23 6.69
N ALA A 171 7.51 2.52 7.42
CA ALA A 171 8.77 1.77 7.42
C ALA A 171 8.84 0.70 8.52
N ALA A 172 7.77 0.49 9.29
CA ALA A 172 7.68 -0.59 10.28
C ALA A 172 7.41 -1.95 9.59
N VAL A 173 8.29 -2.33 8.67
CA VAL A 173 8.17 -3.54 7.86
C VAL A 173 8.99 -4.69 8.42
N LYS A 174 8.45 -5.90 8.32
CA LYS A 174 9.11 -7.15 8.68
C LYS A 174 9.21 -8.06 7.46
N ASN A 175 10.22 -8.91 7.46
CA ASN A 175 10.39 -9.95 6.45
C ASN A 175 10.02 -11.29 7.10
N GLU A 176 9.07 -12.00 6.51
CA GLU A 176 8.53 -13.24 7.08
C GLU A 176 9.58 -14.36 7.11
N ASP A 177 10.51 -14.35 6.14
CA ASP A 177 11.52 -15.38 5.96
C ASP A 177 12.87 -15.05 6.62
N SER A 178 12.92 -14.16 7.61
CA SER A 178 14.19 -13.81 8.27
C SER A 178 14.83 -15.02 8.98
N ASN A 179 16.13 -15.25 8.77
CA ASN A 179 16.80 -16.42 9.39
C ASN A 179 16.97 -16.26 10.91
N TRP A 180 17.08 -15.01 11.38
CA TRP A 180 17.51 -14.63 12.73
C TRP A 180 16.68 -13.50 13.37
N ASP A 181 15.53 -13.10 12.78
CA ASP A 181 14.71 -11.95 13.22
C ASP A 181 15.50 -10.62 13.27
N ASP A 182 16.53 -10.50 12.42
CA ASP A 182 17.35 -9.31 12.27
C ASP A 182 16.49 -8.13 11.75
N GLN A 183 16.70 -6.94 12.32
CA GLN A 183 16.19 -5.72 11.71
C GLN A 183 17.03 -5.40 10.46
N PHE A 184 16.42 -5.43 9.28
CA PHE A 184 17.18 -5.22 8.03
C PHE A 184 17.39 -3.75 7.67
N TRP A 185 16.52 -2.86 8.15
CA TRP A 185 16.54 -1.43 7.85
C TRP A 185 16.96 -0.61 9.07
N SER A 186 17.80 0.40 8.85
CA SER A 186 18.07 1.50 9.77
C SER A 186 17.36 2.75 9.24
N ILE A 187 16.48 3.36 10.02
CA ILE A 187 15.77 4.58 9.61
C ILE A 187 16.57 5.79 10.05
N SER A 188 16.96 6.64 9.09
CA SER A 188 17.77 7.83 9.36
C SER A 188 16.94 9.10 9.48
N ALA A 189 15.82 9.20 8.75
CA ALA A 189 14.94 10.36 8.80
C ALA A 189 13.48 9.98 8.54
N VAL A 190 12.58 10.64 9.26
CA VAL A 190 11.12 10.60 9.05
C VAL A 190 10.60 12.04 9.12
N GLU A 191 10.20 12.58 7.97
CA GLU A 191 9.81 13.98 7.84
C GLU A 191 8.40 14.14 7.30
N SER A 192 7.67 15.13 7.81
CA SER A 192 6.48 15.70 7.18
C SER A 192 6.70 17.20 7.02
N LYS A 193 6.43 17.71 5.82
CA LYS A 193 6.52 19.13 5.43
C LYS A 193 5.17 19.57 4.89
N GLY A 194 4.82 20.84 5.05
CA GLY A 194 3.51 21.37 4.64
C GLY A 194 3.08 20.98 3.22
N GLU A 195 1.77 21.09 2.95
CA GLU A 195 1.17 20.81 1.64
C GLU A 195 1.16 19.33 1.21
N GLY A 196 1.09 18.41 2.18
CA GLY A 196 0.95 16.98 1.89
C GLY A 196 2.25 16.26 1.58
N LEU A 197 3.40 16.89 1.85
CA LEU A 197 4.72 16.31 1.60
C LEU A 197 5.21 15.52 2.82
N ALA A 198 5.73 14.32 2.61
CA ALA A 198 6.40 13.54 3.66
C ALA A 198 7.47 12.63 3.07
N SER A 199 8.48 12.26 3.87
CA SER A 199 9.55 11.37 3.43
C SER A 199 10.05 10.45 4.53
N ILE A 200 10.58 9.31 4.11
CA ILE A 200 11.35 8.37 4.94
C ILE A 200 12.66 8.06 4.24
N GLU A 201 13.76 8.23 4.96
CA GLU A 201 15.10 7.80 4.56
C GLU A 201 15.53 6.60 5.41
N ALA A 202 16.08 5.59 4.74
CA ALA A 202 16.56 4.39 5.39
C ALA A 202 17.79 3.82 4.69
N SER A 203 18.57 3.01 5.40
CA SER A 203 19.64 2.21 4.81
C SER A 203 19.60 0.76 5.29
N THR A 204 20.11 -0.16 4.48
CA THR A 204 20.24 -1.57 4.87
C THR A 204 21.44 -1.76 5.81
N GLN A 205 21.26 -2.45 6.94
CA GLN A 205 22.30 -2.50 8.00
C GLN A 205 23.63 -3.19 7.60
N LYS A 206 23.65 -4.09 6.60
CA LYS A 206 24.87 -4.85 6.20
C LYS A 206 25.42 -4.51 4.81
N SER A 207 24.57 -4.03 3.92
CA SER A 207 24.91 -3.76 2.52
C SER A 207 24.92 -2.26 2.18
N ASP A 208 24.55 -1.41 3.14
CA ASP A 208 24.58 0.06 3.04
C ASP A 208 23.89 0.65 1.79
N PHE A 209 22.87 -0.04 1.26
CA PHE A 209 21.98 0.54 0.27
C PHE A 209 21.10 1.59 0.96
N GLY A 210 21.25 2.85 0.56
CA GLY A 210 20.38 3.95 0.97
C GLY A 210 19.13 4.01 0.10
N VAL A 211 18.00 4.33 0.71
CA VAL A 211 16.70 4.49 0.04
C VAL A 211 15.98 5.71 0.60
N CYS A 212 15.28 6.43 -0.26
CA CYS A 212 14.38 7.51 0.13
C CYS A 212 13.02 7.31 -0.53
N PHE A 213 11.98 7.28 0.30
CA PHE A 213 10.59 7.36 -0.12
C PHE A 213 10.12 8.78 0.17
N SER A 214 9.68 9.51 -0.85
CA SER A 214 9.11 10.85 -0.72
C SER A 214 7.73 10.85 -1.33
N MET A 215 6.72 11.31 -0.60
CA MET A 215 5.36 11.39 -1.10
C MET A 215 4.84 12.82 -1.17
N TRP A 216 3.92 13.03 -2.11
CA TRP A 216 2.88 14.04 -2.02
C TRP A 216 1.53 13.35 -1.87
N THR A 217 0.64 13.92 -1.06
CA THR A 217 -0.75 13.47 -0.94
C THR A 217 -1.71 14.65 -0.89
N GLY A 218 -2.88 14.48 -1.48
CA GLY A 218 -3.95 15.48 -1.50
C GLY A 218 -5.32 14.81 -1.42
N ALA A 219 -6.33 15.56 -1.00
CA ALA A 219 -7.69 15.05 -0.90
C ALA A 219 -8.73 16.00 -1.50
N THR A 220 -9.76 15.43 -2.10
CA THR A 220 -10.86 16.13 -2.77
C THR A 220 -12.18 15.48 -2.38
N ILE A 221 -13.20 16.30 -2.12
CA ILE A 221 -14.58 15.84 -2.04
C ILE A 221 -15.18 15.91 -3.45
N ALA A 222 -15.60 14.78 -3.98
CA ALA A 222 -16.28 14.67 -5.27
C ALA A 222 -17.76 14.35 -5.05
N SER A 223 -18.65 15.14 -5.65
CA SER A 223 -20.09 14.88 -5.62
C SER A 223 -20.54 14.14 -6.89
N ASN A 224 -21.62 13.37 -6.79
CA ASN A 224 -22.25 12.74 -7.97
C ASN A 224 -22.75 13.75 -9.03
N GLN A 225 -22.79 15.05 -8.71
CA GLN A 225 -23.17 16.11 -9.65
C GLN A 225 -21.97 16.70 -10.41
N GLY A 226 -20.75 16.17 -10.20
CA GLY A 226 -19.52 16.62 -10.84
C GLY A 226 -18.88 17.84 -10.17
N GLU A 227 -19.32 18.19 -8.95
CA GLU A 227 -18.66 19.22 -8.16
C GLU A 227 -17.45 18.62 -7.42
N PHE A 228 -16.34 19.37 -7.43
CA PHE A 228 -15.09 18.97 -6.76
C PHE A 228 -14.66 20.07 -5.80
N GLN A 229 -14.44 19.70 -4.55
CA GLN A 229 -13.89 20.58 -3.52
C GLN A 229 -12.60 20.01 -2.97
N ARG A 230 -11.47 20.67 -3.28
CA ARG A 230 -10.18 20.29 -2.68
C ARG A 230 -10.19 20.60 -1.18
N LEU A 231 -9.76 19.64 -0.38
CA LEU A 231 -9.49 19.86 1.04
C LEU A 231 -8.15 20.61 1.15
N LEU A 232 -8.20 21.82 1.73
CA LEU A 232 -7.07 22.76 1.75
C LEU A 232 -5.87 22.25 2.55
N SER A 233 -6.09 21.40 3.55
CA SER A 233 -5.00 20.84 4.37
C SER A 233 -5.43 19.56 5.08
N GLY A 234 -4.59 18.53 5.00
CA GLY A 234 -4.64 17.40 5.93
C GLY A 234 -3.85 17.70 7.20
N THR A 235 -4.15 16.99 8.27
CA THR A 235 -3.37 17.06 9.52
C THR A 235 -2.17 16.12 9.41
N SER A 236 -0.96 16.67 9.47
CA SER A 236 0.27 15.86 9.43
C SER A 236 0.46 15.06 10.73
N PHE A 237 1.03 13.86 10.62
CA PHE A 237 1.49 13.08 11.77
C PHE A 237 2.84 12.42 11.49
N LYS A 238 3.56 12.09 12.56
CA LYS A 238 4.81 11.33 12.49
C LYS A 238 5.08 10.51 13.76
N SER A 239 5.78 9.41 13.59
CA SER A 239 6.40 8.57 14.62
C SER A 239 7.79 8.13 14.14
N ASP A 240 8.47 7.25 14.87
CA ASP A 240 9.81 6.76 14.54
C ASP A 240 9.90 6.04 13.19
N PHE A 241 8.79 5.46 12.71
CA PHE A 241 8.76 4.63 11.50
C PHE A 241 7.67 5.04 10.50
N LYS A 242 6.81 5.99 10.84
CA LYS A 242 5.62 6.31 10.03
C LYS A 242 5.37 7.80 9.98
N THR A 243 5.00 8.31 8.80
CA THR A 243 4.58 9.71 8.65
C THR A 243 3.57 9.88 7.54
N GLY A 244 2.70 10.87 7.67
CA GLY A 244 1.72 11.15 6.65
C GLY A 244 0.72 12.22 7.04
N TYR A 245 -0.44 12.16 6.38
CA TYR A 245 -1.53 13.13 6.52
C TYR A 245 -2.85 12.43 6.77
N VAL A 246 -3.70 13.06 7.59
CA VAL A 246 -5.09 12.65 7.81
C VAL A 246 -6.03 13.69 7.18
N TYR A 247 -6.99 13.21 6.40
CA TYR A 247 -8.09 14.00 5.84
C TYR A 247 -9.39 13.53 6.48
N ALA A 248 -10.06 14.42 7.19
CA ALA A 248 -11.32 14.14 7.87
C ALA A 248 -12.46 14.91 7.21
N HIS A 249 -13.59 14.26 6.97
CA HIS A 249 -14.79 14.89 6.43
C HIS A 249 -16.07 14.16 6.86
N ASP A 250 -17.14 14.90 7.09
CA ASP A 250 -18.47 14.35 7.29
C ASP A 250 -19.14 14.22 5.92
N LEU A 251 -19.09 13.01 5.35
CA LEU A 251 -19.61 12.74 4.01
C LEU A 251 -21.12 12.73 3.98
N LYS A 252 -21.71 13.48 3.05
CA LYS A 252 -23.13 13.41 2.72
C LYS A 252 -23.40 12.29 1.74
N LYS A 253 -24.67 11.91 1.62
CA LYS A 253 -25.11 10.92 0.63
C LYS A 253 -24.70 11.35 -0.79
N GLY A 254 -23.94 10.50 -1.48
CA GLY A 254 -23.49 10.75 -2.85
C GLY A 254 -22.16 11.51 -2.97
N GLU A 255 -21.53 11.87 -1.85
CA GLU A 255 -20.16 12.39 -1.83
C GLU A 255 -19.15 11.26 -1.73
N TRP A 256 -17.96 11.51 -2.28
CA TRP A 256 -16.77 10.68 -2.17
C TRP A 256 -15.64 11.53 -1.60
N LEU A 257 -14.91 10.99 -0.62
CA LEU A 257 -13.60 11.50 -0.24
C LEU A 257 -12.56 10.75 -1.07
N GLU A 258 -11.91 11.45 -1.99
CA GLU A 258 -10.86 10.93 -2.84
C GLU A 258 -9.49 11.44 -2.37
N VAL A 259 -8.56 10.52 -2.16
CA VAL A 259 -7.16 10.79 -1.83
C VAL A 259 -6.28 10.37 -3.00
N GLU A 260 -5.46 11.30 -3.48
CA GLU A 260 -4.41 11.02 -4.45
C GLU A 260 -3.05 11.04 -3.76
N LYS A 261 -2.19 10.10 -4.13
CA LYS A 261 -0.87 9.92 -3.56
C LYS A 261 0.14 9.60 -4.65
N TYR A 262 1.21 10.39 -4.71
CA TYR A 262 2.35 10.20 -5.60
C TYR A 262 3.57 9.94 -4.74
N VAL A 263 4.30 8.86 -4.99
CA VAL A 263 5.49 8.49 -4.21
C VAL A 263 6.70 8.35 -5.11
N GLY A 264 7.70 9.20 -4.91
CA GLY A 264 9.04 9.05 -5.45
C GLY A 264 9.87 8.08 -4.60
N ILE A 265 10.53 7.12 -5.24
CA ILE A 265 11.31 6.05 -4.62
C ILE A 265 12.71 6.03 -5.26
N THR A 266 13.70 6.53 -4.52
CA THR A 266 15.09 6.61 -4.98
C THR A 266 15.98 5.68 -4.16
N THR A 267 17.07 5.21 -4.77
CA THR A 267 18.04 4.31 -4.12
C THR A 267 19.47 4.65 -4.53
N THR A 268 20.43 4.40 -3.65
CA THR A 268 21.87 4.61 -3.92
C THR A 268 22.42 3.73 -5.06
N VAL A 269 21.70 2.66 -5.43
CA VAL A 269 22.00 1.83 -6.62
C VAL A 269 21.96 2.65 -7.92
N ARG A 270 21.20 3.75 -7.97
CA ARG A 270 21.12 4.63 -9.15
C ARG A 270 21.55 6.06 -8.90
N HIS A 271 21.49 6.50 -7.64
CA HIS A 271 21.91 7.83 -7.19
C HIS A 271 22.99 7.67 -6.12
N PRO A 272 24.23 7.30 -6.52
CA PRO A 272 25.33 6.99 -5.59
C PRO A 272 25.86 8.20 -4.84
#